data_AF-A0A0M0J6Q8-F1
#
_entry.id   AF-A0A0M0J6Q8-F1
#
_cell.length_a   1.000
_cell.length_b   1.000
_cell.length_c   1.000
_cell.angle_alpha   90.00
_cell.angle_beta   90.00
_cell.angle_gamma   90.00
#
_symmetry.space_group_name_H-M   'P 1'
#
loop_
_entity.id
_entity.type
_entity.pdbx_description
1 polymer ?
#
loop_
_entity_poly.entity_id
_entity_poly.type
_entity_poly.pdbx_seq_one_letter_code
_entity_poly.pdbx_strand_id
1 'polypeptide(L)'
;MIFIDGSWLYYSLHGRRPNCPVTRKYGEGWEYSHSIDFDRLPQLIAQRLHKEMLERFKTQRFVEVVRSVAFASMRADTDVQSPRKRLFKGMEKANYDVHLSTTVGHQEKCIDIALAVEMMHYASLPGAYDVAVLVSGDKDFMPALSRIRTKGKRVAICSMRNCCSHDLLGPQAHVRDFEPIWLDDHLDYLIRPKADALAPGAPQSTASELLRLVKEFIRERTLAGQSPASRIGNEDTLSQLKQRHFGLRAFFATFPDIFHCEFTEDGDGAISATDGEGGPQPKAAGGGESSLKQADEAETLLQESVRAFLLEQGGVASSRNVGRHLASRGQLAKLKQQFSGLFHFLQRNDQLFRIVLPSDDKGPQMLEYQSTAERSEFA
;
A
#
# COMPACT_ATOMS: atom_id res chain seq x y z
N MET A 1 10.29 13.34 -25.89
CA MET A 1 8.95 13.38 -25.25
C MET A 1 8.80 12.16 -24.37
N ILE A 2 8.24 12.32 -23.17
CA ILE A 2 8.11 11.26 -22.17
C ILE A 2 6.63 10.87 -22.04
N PHE A 3 6.35 9.59 -22.12
CA PHE A 3 5.03 8.98 -22.08
C PHE A 3 4.98 8.01 -20.91
N ILE A 4 4.10 8.26 -19.95
CA ILE A 4 4.10 7.57 -18.66
C ILE A 4 2.81 6.79 -18.49
N ASP A 5 2.96 5.49 -18.33
CA ASP A 5 1.92 4.65 -17.77
C ASP A 5 1.87 4.91 -16.26
N GLY A 6 0.96 5.81 -15.88
CA GLY A 6 0.82 6.26 -14.49
C GLY A 6 0.29 5.15 -13.58
N SER A 7 -0.49 4.22 -14.12
CA SER A 7 -0.98 3.08 -13.34
C SER A 7 0.15 2.12 -13.00
N TRP A 8 0.93 1.73 -14.01
CA TRP A 8 2.12 0.91 -13.82
C TRP A 8 3.11 1.61 -12.89
N LEU A 9 3.43 2.89 -13.13
CA LEU A 9 4.39 3.63 -12.31
C LEU A 9 3.97 3.67 -10.84
N TYR A 10 2.69 3.94 -10.56
CA TYR A 10 2.16 3.89 -9.21
C TYR A 10 2.38 2.53 -8.55
N TYR A 11 2.04 1.42 -9.23
CA TYR A 11 2.19 0.09 -8.65
C TYR A 11 3.64 -0.39 -8.57
N SER A 12 4.53 0.13 -9.42
CA SER A 12 5.97 -0.11 -9.35
C SER A 12 6.57 0.52 -8.09
N LEU A 13 6.15 1.75 -7.76
CA LEU A 13 6.64 2.52 -6.61
C LEU A 13 5.98 2.14 -5.28
N HIS A 14 4.67 1.88 -5.30
CA HIS A 14 3.84 1.58 -4.13
C HIS A 14 3.45 0.10 -4.05
N GLY A 15 4.29 -0.77 -4.63
CA GLY A 15 3.94 -2.16 -4.86
C GLY A 15 3.48 -2.89 -3.60
N ARG A 16 2.34 -3.58 -3.69
CA ARG A 16 1.84 -4.52 -2.66
C ARG A 16 2.63 -5.85 -2.62
N ARG A 17 3.78 -5.91 -3.31
CA ARG A 17 4.56 -7.14 -3.50
C ARG A 17 5.69 -7.17 -2.47
N PRO A 18 6.02 -8.34 -1.90
CA PRO A 18 7.07 -8.49 -0.88
C PRO A 18 8.47 -8.05 -1.34
N ASN A 19 8.67 -7.81 -2.64
CA ASN A 19 9.94 -7.46 -3.25
C ASN A 19 9.92 -6.11 -4.00
N CYS A 20 9.06 -5.16 -3.63
CA CYS A 20 9.13 -3.81 -4.19
C CYS A 20 10.50 -3.17 -3.83
N PRO A 21 11.32 -2.73 -4.81
CA PRO A 21 12.63 -2.14 -4.56
C PRO A 21 12.58 -0.91 -3.65
N VAL A 22 11.51 -0.13 -3.76
CA VAL A 22 11.29 1.08 -2.94
C VAL A 22 11.07 0.70 -1.48
N THR A 23 10.12 -0.22 -1.23
CA THR A 23 9.86 -0.74 0.13
C THR A 23 11.07 -1.42 0.74
N ARG A 24 11.83 -2.20 -0.05
CA ARG A 24 13.07 -2.84 0.42
C ARG A 24 14.11 -1.81 0.86
N LYS A 25 14.16 -0.66 0.19
CA LYS A 25 15.17 0.36 0.43
C LYS A 25 14.79 1.33 1.56
N TYR A 26 13.55 1.80 1.58
CA TYR A 26 13.09 2.84 2.51
C TYR A 26 12.17 2.33 3.62
N GLY A 27 11.84 1.03 3.61
CA GLY A 27 10.91 0.41 4.54
C GLY A 27 9.45 0.49 4.12
N GLU A 28 8.60 -0.26 4.81
CA GLU A 28 7.15 -0.15 4.68
C GLU A 28 6.67 1.24 5.13
N GLY A 29 5.71 1.81 4.41
CA GLY A 29 5.22 3.16 4.70
C GLY A 29 6.22 4.28 4.38
N TRP A 30 7.23 4.04 3.54
CA TRP A 30 8.21 5.06 3.12
C TRP A 30 7.58 6.38 2.67
N GLU A 31 6.36 6.35 2.14
CA GLU A 31 5.55 7.51 1.74
C GLU A 31 5.31 8.52 2.88
N TYR A 32 5.51 8.13 4.14
CA TYR A 32 5.38 9.02 5.28
C TYR A 32 6.63 9.85 5.50
N SER A 33 7.81 9.24 5.45
CA SER A 33 9.11 9.89 5.67
C SER A 33 9.71 10.47 4.39
N HIS A 34 9.30 9.99 3.23
CA HIS A 34 9.86 10.37 1.93
C HIS A 34 8.77 10.75 0.93
N SER A 35 9.19 11.50 -0.09
CA SER A 35 8.36 11.92 -1.21
C SER A 35 9.13 11.75 -2.52
N ILE A 36 8.39 11.47 -3.59
CA ILE A 36 8.95 11.43 -4.94
C ILE A 36 9.15 12.87 -5.42
N ASP A 37 10.32 13.14 -5.95
CA ASP A 37 10.68 14.38 -6.61
C ASP A 37 10.42 14.24 -8.13
N PHE A 38 9.24 14.68 -8.56
CA PHE A 38 8.83 14.54 -9.96
C PHE A 38 9.59 15.46 -10.91
N ASP A 39 10.25 16.53 -10.43
CA ASP A 39 11.10 17.37 -11.28
C ASP A 39 12.38 16.62 -11.72
N ARG A 40 12.81 15.64 -10.93
CA ARG A 40 14.02 14.85 -11.19
C ARG A 40 13.85 13.73 -12.21
N LEU A 41 12.65 13.18 -12.37
CA LEU A 41 12.43 12.07 -13.31
C LEU A 41 12.74 12.44 -14.77
N PRO A 42 12.27 13.59 -15.33
CA PRO A 42 12.57 13.99 -16.70
C PRO A 42 14.05 14.36 -16.85
N GLN A 43 14.64 14.99 -15.82
CA GLN A 43 16.06 15.32 -15.79
C GLN A 43 16.93 14.06 -15.85
N LEU A 44 16.61 13.05 -15.05
CA LEU A 44 17.28 11.75 -15.06
C LEU A 44 17.21 11.14 -16.46
N ILE A 45 16.02 11.04 -17.04
CA ILE A 45 15.81 10.45 -18.37
C ILE A 45 16.63 11.21 -19.42
N ALA A 46 16.56 12.54 -19.44
CA ALA A 46 17.31 13.36 -20.39
C ALA A 46 18.82 13.17 -20.24
N GLN A 47 19.35 13.17 -19.01
CA GLN A 47 20.77 12.96 -18.73
C GLN A 47 21.24 11.58 -19.19
N ARG A 48 20.45 10.52 -18.93
CA ARG A 48 20.78 9.16 -19.35
C ARG A 48 20.84 9.03 -20.86
N LEU A 49 19.86 9.60 -21.57
CA LEU A 49 19.84 9.63 -23.03
C LEU A 49 20.98 10.48 -23.59
N HIS A 50 21.26 11.65 -23.00
CA HIS A 50 22.36 12.51 -23.43
C HIS A 50 23.71 11.80 -23.30
N LYS A 51 23.93 11.11 -22.19
CA LYS A 51 25.13 10.29 -21.98
C LYS A 51 25.28 9.22 -23.05
N GLU A 52 24.21 8.48 -23.35
CA GLU A 52 24.26 7.45 -24.39
C GLU A 52 24.45 8.05 -25.79
N MET A 53 23.87 9.22 -26.08
CA MET A 53 24.11 9.97 -27.32
C MET A 53 25.59 10.32 -27.50
N LEU A 54 26.24 10.80 -26.44
CA LEU A 54 27.67 11.12 -26.47
C LEU A 54 28.55 9.87 -26.59
N GLU A 55 28.30 8.86 -25.76
CA GLU A 55 29.19 7.71 -25.60
C GLU A 55 28.99 6.65 -26.68
N ARG A 56 27.75 6.31 -27.01
CA ARG A 56 27.39 5.24 -27.97
C ARG A 56 27.22 5.79 -29.37
N PHE A 57 26.49 6.89 -29.53
CA PHE A 57 26.18 7.46 -30.84
C PHE A 57 27.19 8.51 -31.31
N LYS A 58 28.18 8.86 -30.47
CA LYS A 58 29.27 9.81 -30.78
C LYS A 58 28.76 11.14 -31.30
N THR A 59 27.64 11.61 -30.76
CA THR A 59 27.02 12.88 -31.15
C THR A 59 26.98 13.85 -29.98
N GLN A 60 27.21 15.13 -30.27
CA GLN A 60 27.15 16.23 -29.31
C GLN A 60 25.75 16.86 -29.23
N ARG A 61 24.73 16.23 -29.84
CA ARG A 61 23.35 16.74 -29.74
C ARG A 61 22.86 16.67 -28.30
N PHE A 62 22.36 17.79 -27.80
CA PHE A 62 21.70 17.86 -26.50
C PHE A 62 20.36 17.14 -26.54
N VAL A 63 19.98 16.57 -25.39
CA VAL A 63 18.66 15.97 -25.20
C VAL A 63 17.85 16.88 -24.29
N GLU A 64 16.75 17.39 -24.83
CA GLU A 64 15.82 18.25 -24.10
C GLU A 64 14.46 17.56 -23.96
N VAL A 65 13.81 17.78 -22.82
CA VAL A 65 12.46 17.27 -22.57
C VAL A 65 11.46 18.28 -23.11
N VAL A 66 10.81 17.94 -24.23
CA VAL A 66 9.76 18.78 -24.83
C VAL A 66 8.43 18.71 -24.07
N ARG A 67 8.09 17.54 -23.52
CA ARG A 67 6.84 17.28 -22.82
C ARG A 67 6.92 15.97 -22.05
N SER A 68 6.23 15.92 -20.92
CA SER A 68 6.01 14.72 -20.10
C SER A 68 4.51 14.53 -19.90
N VAL A 69 3.97 13.40 -20.37
CA VAL A 69 2.55 13.10 -20.32
C VAL A 69 2.33 11.82 -19.52
N ALA A 70 1.37 11.83 -18.59
CA ALA A 70 1.04 10.68 -17.78
C ALA A 70 -0.43 10.30 -17.94
N PHE A 71 -0.67 9.02 -18.18
CA PHE A 71 -2.02 8.47 -18.35
C PHE A 71 -2.33 7.51 -17.22
N ALA A 72 -3.49 7.69 -16.59
CA ALA A 72 -3.91 6.83 -15.50
C ALA A 72 -5.43 6.79 -15.34
N SER A 73 -5.89 5.83 -14.56
CA SER A 73 -7.27 5.77 -14.09
C SER A 73 -7.35 5.75 -12.57
N MET A 74 -8.47 6.24 -12.05
CA MET A 74 -8.82 6.21 -10.64
C MET A 74 -10.32 5.90 -10.48
N ARG A 75 -10.69 5.15 -9.44
CA ARG A 75 -12.11 4.93 -9.15
C ARG A 75 -12.74 6.19 -8.60
N ALA A 76 -14.00 6.44 -8.91
CA ALA A 76 -14.74 7.61 -8.43
C ALA A 76 -14.78 7.72 -6.89
N ASP A 77 -14.80 6.58 -6.20
CA ASP A 77 -14.80 6.46 -4.73
C ASP A 77 -13.40 6.51 -4.10
N THR A 78 -12.35 6.82 -4.87
CA THR A 78 -10.99 6.88 -4.34
C THR A 78 -10.84 8.09 -3.42
N ASP A 79 -10.40 7.82 -2.20
CA ASP A 79 -10.16 8.84 -1.17
C ASP A 79 -9.25 9.99 -1.66
N VAL A 80 -9.58 11.21 -1.25
CA VAL A 80 -8.88 12.43 -1.67
C VAL A 80 -7.43 12.45 -1.19
N GLN A 81 -7.16 11.83 -0.05
CA GLN A 81 -5.83 11.71 0.53
C GLN A 81 -5.13 10.42 0.11
N SER A 82 -5.68 9.62 -0.83
CA SER A 82 -5.03 8.40 -1.27
C SER A 82 -3.61 8.65 -1.84
N PRO A 83 -2.63 7.76 -1.61
CA PRO A 83 -1.29 7.88 -2.18
C PRO A 83 -1.31 8.05 -3.70
N ARG A 84 -2.26 7.40 -4.37
CA ARG A 84 -2.45 7.49 -5.82
C ARG A 84 -2.82 8.89 -6.29
N LYS A 85 -3.76 9.56 -5.61
CA LYS A 85 -4.15 10.92 -5.96
C LYS A 85 -3.03 11.93 -5.65
N ARG A 86 -2.30 11.72 -4.54
CA ARG A 86 -1.11 12.54 -4.22
C ARG A 86 0.00 12.40 -5.26
N LEU A 87 0.23 11.20 -5.78
CA LEU A 87 1.21 10.95 -6.84
C LEU A 87 0.89 11.80 -8.08
N PHE A 88 -0.34 11.70 -8.60
CA PHE A 88 -0.73 12.44 -9.80
C PHE A 88 -0.77 13.96 -9.59
N LYS A 89 -1.22 14.43 -8.43
CA LYS A 89 -1.13 15.85 -8.06
C LYS A 89 0.32 16.34 -7.98
N GLY A 90 1.24 15.48 -7.52
CA GLY A 90 2.67 15.76 -7.52
C GLY A 90 3.23 15.92 -8.94
N MET A 91 2.81 15.07 -9.86
CA MET A 91 3.17 15.17 -11.28
C MET A 91 2.60 16.45 -11.92
N GLU A 92 1.33 16.78 -11.69
CA GLU A 92 0.73 18.04 -12.19
C GLU A 92 1.51 19.27 -11.70
N LYS A 93 1.89 19.30 -10.42
CA LYS A 93 2.70 20.38 -9.84
C LYS A 93 4.10 20.49 -10.46
N ALA A 94 4.65 19.38 -10.94
CA ALA A 94 5.92 19.32 -11.65
C ALA A 94 5.75 19.50 -13.18
N ASN A 95 4.64 20.10 -13.63
CA ASN A 95 4.32 20.42 -15.01
C ASN A 95 4.22 19.21 -15.95
N TYR A 96 3.70 18.08 -15.46
CA TYR A 96 3.30 16.97 -16.32
C TYR A 96 1.88 17.18 -16.82
N ASP A 97 1.64 16.82 -18.08
CA ASP A 97 0.29 16.72 -18.63
C ASP A 97 -0.34 15.41 -18.11
N VAL A 98 -1.18 15.50 -17.09
CA VAL A 98 -1.78 14.33 -16.43
C VAL A 98 -3.20 14.09 -16.95
N HIS A 99 -3.39 12.95 -17.62
CA HIS A 99 -4.68 12.47 -18.10
C HIS A 99 -5.21 11.41 -17.14
N LEU A 100 -6.06 11.84 -16.19
CA LEU A 100 -6.64 10.97 -15.18
C LEU A 100 -8.12 10.68 -15.49
N SER A 101 -8.42 9.47 -15.97
CA SER A 101 -9.80 9.04 -16.20
C SER A 101 -10.43 8.51 -14.91
N THR A 102 -11.71 8.84 -14.70
CA THR A 102 -12.49 8.32 -13.57
C THR A 102 -13.28 7.10 -14.01
N THR A 103 -13.20 6.00 -13.24
CA THR A 103 -13.90 4.75 -13.54
C THR A 103 -15.00 4.50 -12.52
N VAL A 104 -16.17 4.04 -12.98
CA VAL A 104 -17.29 3.60 -12.14
C VAL A 104 -17.55 2.12 -12.42
N GLY A 105 -17.65 1.30 -11.36
CA GLY A 105 -17.91 -0.14 -11.50
C GLY A 105 -16.78 -0.90 -12.19
N HIS A 106 -17.15 -1.84 -13.08
CA HIS A 106 -16.25 -2.75 -13.80
C HIS A 106 -15.93 -2.29 -15.23
N GLN A 107 -15.96 -0.98 -15.50
CA GLN A 107 -15.70 -0.46 -16.84
C GLN A 107 -14.24 -0.67 -17.28
N GLU A 108 -14.06 -1.10 -18.52
CA GLU A 108 -12.74 -1.14 -19.17
C GLU A 108 -12.14 0.26 -19.22
N LYS A 109 -10.88 0.38 -18.84
CA LYS A 109 -10.28 1.67 -18.49
C LYS A 109 -9.67 2.36 -19.72
N CYS A 110 -9.31 1.56 -20.74
CA CYS A 110 -8.74 2.01 -22.02
C CYS A 110 -7.54 2.96 -21.89
N ILE A 111 -6.84 2.96 -20.74
CA ILE A 111 -5.72 3.87 -20.46
C ILE A 111 -4.52 3.55 -21.36
N ASP A 112 -4.21 2.27 -21.53
CA ASP A 112 -3.08 1.83 -22.35
C ASP A 112 -3.33 2.15 -23.83
N ILE A 113 -4.58 2.02 -24.27
CA ILE A 113 -5.01 2.44 -25.61
C ILE A 113 -4.83 3.95 -25.78
N ALA A 114 -5.30 4.76 -24.82
CA ALA A 114 -5.17 6.22 -24.88
C ALA A 114 -3.69 6.65 -24.94
N LEU A 115 -2.84 6.07 -24.10
CA LEU A 115 -1.41 6.31 -24.10
C LEU A 115 -0.76 5.93 -25.45
N ALA A 116 -1.05 4.74 -25.96
CA ALA A 116 -0.50 4.27 -27.24
C ALA A 116 -0.95 5.13 -28.43
N VAL A 117 -2.21 5.57 -28.44
CA VAL A 117 -2.75 6.48 -29.45
C VAL A 117 -2.04 7.83 -29.40
N GLU A 118 -1.85 8.40 -28.21
CA GLU A 118 -1.16 9.69 -28.03
C GLU A 118 0.31 9.60 -28.48
N MET A 119 1.00 8.52 -28.12
CA MET A 119 2.37 8.26 -28.57
C MET A 119 2.48 8.26 -30.09
N MET A 120 1.55 7.56 -30.75
CA MET A 120 1.48 7.46 -32.21
C MET A 120 1.06 8.76 -32.88
N HIS A 121 0.15 9.54 -32.27
CA HIS A 121 -0.28 10.84 -32.76
C HIS A 121 0.92 11.79 -32.90
N TYR A 122 1.67 12.00 -31.82
CA TYR A 122 2.85 12.86 -31.86
C TYR A 122 4.00 12.28 -32.71
N ALA A 123 4.15 10.95 -32.78
CA ALA A 123 5.13 10.34 -33.70
C ALA A 123 4.87 10.73 -35.16
N SER A 124 3.59 10.93 -35.50
CA SER A 124 3.12 11.29 -36.84
C SER A 124 3.29 12.78 -37.17
N LEU A 125 3.48 13.64 -36.16
CA LEU A 125 3.63 15.07 -36.37
C LEU A 125 5.09 15.44 -36.67
N PRO A 126 5.37 16.17 -37.77
CA PRO A 126 6.70 16.70 -38.03
C PRO A 126 7.20 17.55 -36.86
N GLY A 127 8.44 17.33 -36.43
CA GLY A 127 9.08 18.14 -35.38
C GLY A 127 8.55 17.97 -33.95
N ALA A 128 7.52 17.15 -33.69
CA ALA A 128 6.95 17.01 -32.34
C ALA A 128 7.93 16.43 -31.31
N TYR A 129 8.73 15.44 -31.72
CA TYR A 129 9.88 14.95 -30.96
C TYR A 129 10.80 14.11 -31.85
N ASP A 130 12.04 13.91 -31.41
CA ASP A 130 13.00 12.98 -32.01
C ASP A 130 13.04 11.62 -31.29
N VAL A 131 12.86 11.64 -29.97
CA VAL A 131 12.89 10.46 -29.10
C VAL A 131 11.59 10.35 -28.29
N ALA A 132 10.94 9.21 -28.38
CA ALA A 132 9.87 8.79 -27.48
C ALA A 132 10.46 8.00 -26.31
N VAL A 133 10.11 8.36 -25.09
CA VAL A 133 10.48 7.60 -23.88
C VAL A 133 9.20 7.02 -23.29
N LEU A 134 9.10 5.69 -23.22
CA LEU A 134 8.04 5.01 -22.49
C LEU A 134 8.49 4.74 -21.06
N VAL A 135 7.78 5.29 -20.08
CA VAL A 135 7.90 4.91 -18.66
C VAL A 135 6.84 3.85 -18.37
N SER A 136 7.20 2.59 -18.62
CA SER A 136 6.37 1.41 -18.33
C SER A 136 7.24 0.15 -18.38
N GLY A 137 6.68 -0.95 -17.92
CA GLY A 137 7.22 -2.30 -18.08
C GLY A 137 6.26 -3.22 -18.82
N ASP A 138 5.14 -2.70 -19.33
CA ASP A 138 4.11 -3.47 -20.00
C ASP A 138 4.48 -3.77 -21.46
N LYS A 139 4.37 -5.04 -21.85
CA LYS A 139 4.65 -5.51 -23.21
C LYS A 139 3.57 -5.12 -24.20
N ASP A 140 2.37 -4.75 -23.73
CA ASP A 140 1.25 -4.39 -24.60
C ASP A 140 1.54 -3.13 -25.43
N PHE A 141 2.55 -2.33 -25.04
CA PHE A 141 3.04 -1.20 -25.82
C PHE A 141 3.99 -1.57 -26.97
N MET A 142 4.49 -2.80 -27.05
CA MET A 142 5.43 -3.22 -28.11
C MET A 142 4.98 -2.86 -29.54
N PRO A 143 3.70 -3.04 -29.93
CA PRO A 143 3.23 -2.62 -31.25
C PRO A 143 3.37 -1.11 -31.47
N ALA A 144 3.04 -0.28 -30.47
CA ALA A 144 3.18 1.17 -30.56
C ALA A 144 4.66 1.57 -30.69
N LEU A 145 5.54 0.99 -29.86
CA LEU A 145 6.99 1.25 -29.91
C LEU A 145 7.57 0.92 -31.29
N SER A 146 7.24 -0.25 -31.84
CA SER A 146 7.67 -0.66 -33.18
C SER A 146 7.21 0.33 -34.26
N ARG A 147 5.94 0.74 -34.22
CA ARG A 147 5.38 1.68 -35.21
C ARG A 147 5.97 3.09 -35.08
N ILE A 148 6.28 3.56 -33.88
CA ILE A 148 6.98 4.83 -33.67
C ILE A 148 8.35 4.80 -34.34
N ARG A 149 9.09 3.69 -34.23
CA ARG A 149 10.37 3.50 -34.92
C ARG A 149 10.24 3.53 -36.43
N THR A 150 9.20 2.90 -36.99
CA THR A 150 8.93 2.97 -38.45
C THR A 150 8.62 4.39 -38.96
N LYS A 151 8.22 5.31 -38.06
CA LYS A 151 8.04 6.74 -38.37
C LYS A 151 9.33 7.56 -38.26
N GLY A 152 10.48 6.90 -38.11
CA GLY A 152 11.80 7.54 -38.02
C GLY A 152 12.11 8.15 -36.66
N LYS A 153 11.30 7.87 -35.63
CA LYS A 153 11.56 8.29 -34.26
C LYS A 153 12.42 7.25 -33.55
N ARG A 154 13.24 7.68 -32.59
CA ARG A 154 13.93 6.73 -31.70
C ARG A 154 13.09 6.45 -30.46
N VAL A 155 13.27 5.27 -29.88
CA VAL A 155 12.52 4.84 -28.71
C VAL A 155 13.46 4.46 -27.56
N ALA A 156 13.18 5.00 -26.38
CA ALA A 156 13.79 4.58 -25.13
C ALA A 156 12.74 4.02 -24.17
N ILE A 157 13.16 3.10 -23.31
CA ILE A 157 12.33 2.52 -22.26
C ILE A 157 12.92 2.91 -20.92
N CYS A 158 12.07 3.38 -20.02
CA CYS A 158 12.39 3.62 -18.63
C CYS A 158 11.47 2.75 -17.77
N SER A 159 12.05 1.93 -16.90
CA SER A 159 11.30 0.90 -16.20
C SER A 159 11.94 0.51 -14.87
N MET A 160 11.35 -0.46 -14.17
CA MET A 160 11.91 -1.10 -13.00
C MET A 160 12.09 -2.58 -13.28
N ARG A 161 13.23 -3.15 -12.88
CA ARG A 161 13.59 -4.53 -13.24
C ARG A 161 12.58 -5.58 -12.77
N ASN A 162 11.97 -5.36 -11.61
CA ASN A 162 11.03 -6.30 -10.99
C ASN A 162 9.63 -6.32 -11.63
N CYS A 163 9.34 -5.39 -12.55
CA CYS A 163 8.04 -5.29 -13.21
C CYS A 163 8.13 -4.86 -14.68
N CYS A 164 9.29 -5.10 -15.30
CA CYS A 164 9.50 -4.97 -16.75
C CYS A 164 9.37 -6.34 -17.41
N SER A 165 8.53 -6.44 -18.45
CA SER A 165 8.47 -7.65 -19.27
C SER A 165 9.80 -7.93 -19.94
N HIS A 166 10.25 -9.19 -19.91
CA HIS A 166 11.44 -9.63 -20.65
C HIS A 166 11.29 -9.46 -22.17
N ASP A 167 10.05 -9.47 -22.67
CA ASP A 167 9.74 -9.25 -24.09
C ASP A 167 10.19 -7.86 -24.58
N LEU A 168 10.26 -6.86 -23.68
CA LEU A 168 10.77 -5.52 -24.00
C LEU A 168 12.30 -5.43 -24.05
N LEU A 169 12.99 -6.41 -23.45
CA LEU A 169 14.44 -6.37 -23.25
C LEU A 169 15.21 -7.17 -24.30
N GLY A 170 14.55 -8.18 -24.87
CA GLY A 170 15.12 -9.07 -25.88
C GLY A 170 15.72 -8.29 -27.05
N PRO A 171 16.94 -8.63 -27.53
CA PRO A 171 17.54 -8.00 -28.71
C PRO A 171 16.65 -8.09 -29.95
N GLN A 172 15.87 -9.17 -30.06
CA GLN A 172 14.94 -9.44 -31.16
C GLN A 172 13.62 -8.68 -31.06
N ALA A 173 13.38 -7.98 -29.93
CA ALA A 173 12.14 -7.24 -29.74
C ALA A 173 12.03 -6.06 -30.70
N HIS A 174 13.17 -5.46 -31.09
CA HIS A 174 13.22 -4.30 -31.98
C HIS A 174 12.23 -3.18 -31.57
N VAL A 175 12.10 -2.94 -30.26
CA VAL A 175 11.19 -1.91 -29.69
C VAL A 175 11.93 -0.75 -29.02
N ARG A 176 13.26 -0.76 -28.99
CA ARG A 176 14.07 0.29 -28.38
C ARG A 176 15.37 0.52 -29.14
N ASP A 177 15.89 1.73 -29.06
CA ASP A 177 17.15 2.18 -29.66
C ASP A 177 18.21 2.53 -28.60
N PHE A 178 17.79 2.69 -27.34
CA PHE A 178 18.62 3.01 -26.19
C PHE A 178 18.64 1.86 -25.19
N GLU A 179 19.63 1.85 -24.29
CA GLU A 179 19.59 0.94 -23.15
C GLU A 179 18.45 1.31 -22.18
N PRO A 180 17.81 0.31 -21.53
CA PRO A 180 16.72 0.60 -20.63
C PRO A 180 17.22 1.42 -19.44
N ILE A 181 16.48 2.47 -19.10
CA ILE A 181 16.75 3.30 -17.94
C ILE A 181 16.05 2.68 -16.74
N TRP A 182 16.84 2.12 -15.82
CA TRP A 182 16.34 1.43 -14.64
C TRP A 182 16.13 2.41 -13.48
N LEU A 183 14.87 2.66 -13.11
CA LEU A 183 14.51 3.58 -12.03
C LEU A 183 15.01 3.10 -10.66
N ASP A 184 15.11 1.78 -10.47
CA ASP A 184 15.60 1.14 -9.25
C ASP A 184 17.08 1.47 -8.95
N ASP A 185 17.89 1.81 -9.96
CA ASP A 185 19.28 2.28 -9.78
C ASP A 185 19.35 3.73 -9.26
N HIS A 186 18.23 4.46 -9.33
CA HIS A 186 18.17 5.91 -9.12
C HIS A 186 17.19 6.32 -8.03
N LEU A 187 16.80 5.39 -7.16
CA LEU A 187 15.81 5.67 -6.11
C LEU A 187 16.22 6.83 -5.19
N ASP A 188 17.50 6.94 -4.78
CA ASP A 188 17.93 8.05 -3.90
C ASP A 188 17.92 9.41 -4.59
N TYR A 189 18.03 9.39 -5.91
CA TYR A 189 17.87 10.59 -6.70
C TYR A 189 16.39 10.97 -6.81
N LEU A 190 15.51 10.01 -7.06
CA LEU A 190 14.09 10.25 -7.32
C LEU A 190 13.23 10.40 -6.06
N ILE A 191 13.67 9.85 -4.93
CA ILE A 191 12.92 9.80 -3.67
C ILE A 191 13.75 10.50 -2.61
N ARG A 192 13.19 11.58 -2.04
CA ARG A 192 13.85 12.40 -1.02
C ARG A 192 13.12 12.31 0.30
N PRO A 193 13.82 12.45 1.44
CA PRO A 193 13.14 12.66 2.70
C PRO A 193 12.30 13.93 2.64
N LYS A 194 11.13 13.93 3.27
CA LYS A 194 10.32 15.13 3.41
C LYS A 194 11.02 16.12 4.34
N ALA A 195 10.86 17.42 4.07
CA ALA A 195 11.46 18.47 4.91
C ALA A 195 11.11 18.31 6.40
N ASP A 196 9.86 17.93 6.69
CA ASP A 196 9.36 17.70 8.06
C ASP A 196 10.01 16.47 8.74
N ALA A 197 10.53 15.51 7.95
CA ALA A 197 11.24 14.34 8.45
C ALA A 197 12.72 14.63 8.77
N LEU A 198 13.28 15.75 8.28
CA LEU A 198 14.68 16.14 8.40
C LEU A 198 14.95 17.22 9.46
N ALA A 199 13.93 17.79 10.09
CA ALA A 199 14.12 18.83 11.11
C ALA A 199 14.83 18.24 12.35
N PRO A 200 16.07 18.69 12.68
CA PRO A 200 16.71 18.32 13.93
C PRO A 200 15.95 18.99 15.06
N GLY A 201 15.17 18.20 15.81
CA GLY A 201 14.26 18.72 16.84
C GLY A 201 12.79 18.78 16.44
N ALA A 202 12.38 18.22 15.28
CA ALA A 202 11.01 17.70 15.22
C ALA A 202 10.89 16.70 16.37
N PRO A 203 9.88 16.81 17.26
CA PRO A 203 9.76 15.89 18.37
C PRO A 203 9.65 14.50 17.76
N GLN A 204 10.75 13.74 17.81
CA GLN A 204 10.67 12.30 17.83
C GLN A 204 9.95 12.01 19.13
N SER A 205 8.62 12.14 19.09
CA SER A 205 7.76 11.88 20.22
C SER A 205 8.06 10.44 20.55
N THR A 206 8.89 10.23 21.57
CA THR A 206 9.18 8.90 22.06
C THR A 206 7.85 8.25 22.37
N ALA A 207 7.74 6.92 22.28
CA ALA A 207 6.49 6.24 22.61
C ALA A 207 5.95 6.71 23.99
N SER A 208 6.85 7.09 24.90
CA SER A 208 6.64 7.73 26.19
C SER A 208 6.00 9.13 26.14
N GLU A 209 6.44 10.04 25.26
CA GLU A 209 5.86 11.38 25.09
C GLU A 209 4.43 11.30 24.53
N LEU A 210 4.25 10.40 23.56
CA LEU A 210 2.96 10.07 22.97
C LEU A 210 2.01 9.45 23.99
N LEU A 211 2.51 8.54 24.83
CA LEU A 211 1.76 7.98 25.96
C LEU A 211 1.31 9.07 26.94
N ARG A 212 2.22 10.02 27.25
CA ARG A 212 1.95 11.13 28.18
C ARG A 212 0.84 12.04 27.66
N LEU A 213 0.90 12.43 26.38
CA LEU A 213 -0.10 13.29 25.74
C LEU A 213 -1.47 12.59 25.63
N VAL A 214 -1.49 11.29 25.33
CA VAL A 214 -2.73 10.49 25.28
C VAL A 214 -3.34 10.32 26.69
N LYS A 215 -2.50 10.10 27.72
CA LYS A 215 -2.96 10.06 29.12
C LYS A 215 -3.52 11.40 29.60
N GLU A 216 -2.85 12.51 29.30
CA GLU A 216 -3.33 13.86 29.63
C GLU A 216 -4.67 14.16 28.95
N PHE A 217 -4.81 13.82 27.66
CA PHE A 217 -6.06 14.00 26.91
C PHE A 217 -7.24 13.18 27.46
N ILE A 218 -6.99 11.92 27.85
CA ILE A 218 -8.03 11.08 28.47
C ILE A 218 -8.40 11.65 29.84
N ARG A 219 -7.41 12.05 30.66
CA ARG A 219 -7.65 12.61 32.00
C ARG A 219 -8.45 13.91 31.97
N GLU A 220 -8.18 14.80 31.02
CA GLU A 220 -8.95 16.04 30.82
C GLU A 220 -10.42 15.76 30.47
N ARG A 221 -10.68 14.73 29.65
CA ARG A 221 -12.05 14.27 29.33
C ARG A 221 -12.77 13.61 30.50
N THR A 222 -12.07 12.89 31.36
CA THR A 222 -12.68 12.22 32.53
C THR A 222 -13.03 13.23 33.64
N LEU A 223 -12.32 14.36 33.73
CA LEU A 223 -12.52 15.39 34.76
C LEU A 223 -13.46 16.54 34.32
N ALA A 224 -13.54 16.86 33.03
CA ALA A 224 -14.37 17.94 32.51
C ALA A 224 -15.52 17.39 31.67
N GLY A 225 -16.71 17.28 32.25
CA GLY A 225 -17.93 16.79 31.60
C GLY A 225 -18.51 17.67 30.47
N GLN A 226 -17.69 18.39 29.68
CA GLN A 226 -18.10 19.09 28.46
C GLN A 226 -16.93 19.22 27.46
N SER A 227 -17.26 19.22 26.15
CA SER A 227 -16.29 19.38 25.05
C SER A 227 -15.55 20.72 25.07
N PRO A 228 -14.26 20.69 24.74
CA PRO A 228 -13.67 21.71 23.91
C PRO A 228 -13.05 21.10 22.65
N ALA A 229 -13.56 21.54 21.51
CA ALA A 229 -12.71 21.71 20.34
C ALA A 229 -11.59 22.68 20.73
N SER A 230 -10.38 22.40 20.25
CA SER A 230 -9.12 23.13 20.44
C SER A 230 -8.16 22.55 21.50
N ARG A 231 -6.93 22.32 21.01
CA ARG A 231 -5.69 21.98 21.73
C ARG A 231 -5.40 20.49 21.99
N ILE A 232 -5.49 19.66 20.94
CA ILE A 232 -4.35 18.76 20.70
C ILE A 232 -3.34 19.61 19.94
N GLY A 233 -2.23 19.95 20.59
CA GLY A 233 -1.11 20.63 19.95
C GLY A 233 -0.65 19.83 18.74
N ASN A 234 -0.76 20.48 17.57
CA ASN A 234 -0.38 20.05 16.23
C ASN A 234 -1.10 18.81 15.67
N GLU A 235 -1.76 18.98 14.51
CA GLU A 235 -2.33 17.93 13.64
C GLU A 235 -1.33 16.79 13.29
N ASP A 236 -0.06 17.00 13.63
CA ASP A 236 1.08 16.13 13.42
C ASP A 236 1.07 14.90 14.36
N THR A 237 0.68 15.05 15.64
CA THR A 237 0.80 13.96 16.63
C THR A 237 -0.20 12.83 16.41
N LEU A 238 -1.46 13.15 16.07
CA LEU A 238 -2.49 12.15 15.76
C LEU A 238 -2.20 11.42 14.44
N SER A 239 -1.59 12.13 13.50
CA SER A 239 -1.12 11.57 12.23
C SER A 239 0.05 10.62 12.46
N GLN A 240 1.03 11.00 13.29
CA GLN A 240 2.16 10.15 13.70
C GLN A 240 1.72 8.88 14.45
N LEU A 241 0.69 8.98 15.29
CA LEU A 241 0.05 7.84 15.99
C LEU A 241 -0.56 6.82 15.03
N LYS A 242 -1.33 7.30 14.06
CA LYS A 242 -1.91 6.46 13.01
C LYS A 242 -0.84 5.87 12.10
N GLN A 243 0.24 6.61 11.85
CA GLN A 243 1.37 6.20 11.01
C GLN A 243 2.22 5.08 11.62
N ARG A 244 2.48 5.10 12.94
CA ARG A 244 3.39 4.14 13.59
C ARG A 244 2.72 2.82 14.00
N HIS A 245 1.42 2.84 14.27
CA HIS A 245 0.69 1.69 14.80
C HIS A 245 -0.48 1.25 13.92
N PHE A 246 -0.50 1.62 12.64
CA PHE A 246 -1.56 1.24 11.69
C PHE A 246 -2.99 1.66 12.14
N GLY A 247 -3.09 2.75 12.91
CA GLY A 247 -4.35 3.28 13.44
C GLY A 247 -4.40 3.32 14.97
N LEU A 248 -5.32 4.13 15.52
CA LEU A 248 -5.45 4.34 16.97
C LEU A 248 -5.84 3.05 17.72
N ARG A 249 -6.65 2.17 17.11
CA ARG A 249 -7.08 0.91 17.72
C ARG A 249 -5.92 -0.06 17.96
N ALA A 250 -4.98 -0.14 17.03
CA ALA A 250 -3.79 -0.97 17.16
C ALA A 250 -2.74 -0.36 18.08
N PHE A 251 -2.69 0.98 18.20
CA PHE A 251 -1.89 1.65 19.24
C PHE A 251 -2.35 1.27 20.65
N PHE A 252 -3.64 1.42 20.97
CA PHE A 252 -4.15 1.10 22.31
C PHE A 252 -3.99 -0.38 22.67
N ALA A 253 -4.16 -1.28 21.69
CA ALA A 253 -3.93 -2.72 21.86
C ALA A 253 -2.46 -3.09 22.14
N THR A 254 -1.50 -2.20 21.83
CA THR A 254 -0.07 -2.43 22.09
C THR A 254 0.28 -2.23 23.57
N PHE A 255 -0.58 -1.54 24.34
CA PHE A 255 -0.34 -1.22 25.76
C PHE A 255 -1.55 -1.61 26.63
N PRO A 256 -1.91 -2.90 26.69
CA PRO A 256 -3.12 -3.38 27.37
C PRO A 256 -3.10 -3.17 28.89
N ASP A 257 -1.90 -3.08 29.49
CA ASP A 257 -1.73 -2.85 30.93
C ASP A 257 -2.00 -1.39 31.31
N ILE A 258 -2.08 -0.50 30.32
CA ILE A 258 -2.14 0.96 30.49
C ILE A 258 -3.47 1.52 30.00
N PHE A 259 -4.05 0.94 28.94
CA PHE A 259 -5.30 1.39 28.34
C PHE A 259 -6.32 0.26 28.26
N HIS A 260 -7.51 0.50 28.82
CA HIS A 260 -8.64 -0.42 28.73
C HIS A 260 -9.67 0.14 27.75
N CYS A 261 -10.04 -0.66 26.75
CA CYS A 261 -10.99 -0.25 25.71
C CYS A 261 -12.28 -1.08 25.84
N GLU A 262 -13.39 -0.42 26.12
CA GLU A 262 -14.72 -1.05 26.13
C GLU A 262 -15.56 -0.48 24.98
N PHE A 263 -16.18 -1.37 24.20
CA PHE A 263 -16.99 -0.97 23.05
C PHE A 263 -18.46 -1.20 23.37
N THR A 264 -19.30 -0.17 23.22
CA THR A 264 -20.75 -0.31 23.34
C THR A 264 -21.37 -0.77 22.03
N GLU A 265 -22.59 -1.30 22.09
CA GLU A 265 -23.28 -1.96 20.97
C GLU A 265 -23.52 -1.06 19.76
N ASP A 266 -23.43 0.26 19.93
CA ASP A 266 -23.60 1.27 18.86
C ASP A 266 -22.29 1.64 18.13
N GLY A 267 -21.15 1.08 18.54
CA GLY A 267 -19.85 1.30 17.89
C GLY A 267 -19.06 2.52 18.40
N ASP A 268 -19.57 3.25 19.39
CA ASP A 268 -18.83 4.29 20.11
C ASP A 268 -18.06 3.66 21.29
N GLY A 269 -16.75 3.49 21.12
CA GLY A 269 -15.88 2.92 22.15
C GLY A 269 -15.47 3.92 23.23
N ALA A 270 -15.52 3.51 24.49
CA ALA A 270 -14.95 4.21 25.63
C ALA A 270 -13.52 3.71 25.89
N ILE A 271 -12.59 4.65 26.13
CA ILE A 271 -11.17 4.36 26.40
C ILE A 271 -10.82 4.94 27.76
N SER A 272 -10.35 4.09 28.68
CA SER A 272 -9.86 4.50 30.00
C SER A 272 -8.38 4.16 30.15
N ALA A 273 -7.66 4.93 30.96
CA ALA A 273 -6.23 4.72 31.23
C ALA A 273 -6.02 4.47 32.73
N THR A 274 -5.13 3.55 33.07
CA THR A 274 -4.72 3.30 34.46
C THR A 274 -3.54 4.19 34.82
N ASP A 275 -3.71 4.99 35.88
CA ASP A 275 -2.59 5.66 36.53
C ASP A 275 -1.93 4.61 37.44
N GLY A 276 -0.66 4.34 37.19
CA GLY A 276 0.13 3.44 38.02
C GLY A 276 0.34 4.07 39.39
N GLU A 277 -0.68 3.96 40.25
CA GLU A 277 -0.66 3.98 41.71
C GLU A 277 -2.13 4.01 42.19
N GLY A 278 -2.67 2.82 42.50
CA GLY A 278 -4.02 2.65 43.07
C GLY A 278 -4.93 1.78 42.20
N GLY A 279 -4.99 0.49 42.52
CA GLY A 279 -5.93 -0.43 41.88
C GLY A 279 -7.40 0.00 42.05
N PRO A 280 -8.29 -0.23 41.07
CA PRO A 280 -9.68 0.15 41.23
C PRO A 280 -10.38 -0.80 42.22
N GLN A 281 -10.96 -0.24 43.29
CA GLN A 281 -12.01 -0.92 44.05
C GLN A 281 -13.25 -1.12 43.16
N PRO A 282 -13.92 -2.28 43.23
CA PRO A 282 -15.07 -2.57 42.40
C PRO A 282 -16.27 -1.73 42.85
N LYS A 283 -16.81 -0.91 41.95
CA LYS A 283 -18.17 -0.38 42.10
C LYS A 283 -19.15 -1.42 41.56
N ALA A 284 -20.20 -1.60 42.35
CA ALA A 284 -21.22 -2.64 42.29
C ALA A 284 -21.71 -3.01 40.88
N ALA A 285 -21.81 -4.33 40.68
CA ALA A 285 -22.32 -5.01 39.51
C ALA A 285 -23.81 -4.75 39.26
N GLY A 286 -24.16 -4.64 37.97
CA GLY A 286 -25.51 -4.81 37.47
C GLY A 286 -25.50 -4.98 35.95
N GLY A 287 -25.30 -6.21 35.45
CA GLY A 287 -25.58 -6.56 34.05
C GLY A 287 -24.65 -7.53 33.30
N GLY A 288 -23.59 -8.08 33.89
CA GLY A 288 -22.49 -8.72 33.12
C GLY A 288 -22.62 -10.20 32.72
N GLU A 289 -23.57 -10.98 33.25
CA GLU A 289 -23.54 -12.45 33.06
C GLU A 289 -24.11 -12.96 31.72
N SER A 290 -24.95 -12.21 31.02
CA SER A 290 -25.55 -12.68 29.75
C SER A 290 -24.64 -12.50 28.54
N SER A 291 -23.82 -11.44 28.52
CA SER A 291 -23.00 -11.05 27.38
C SER A 291 -21.73 -11.89 27.24
N LEU A 292 -21.17 -12.37 28.35
CA LEU A 292 -19.99 -13.26 28.36
C LEU A 292 -20.33 -14.65 27.81
N LYS A 293 -21.51 -15.21 28.14
CA LYS A 293 -21.95 -16.52 27.61
C LYS A 293 -22.22 -16.49 26.10
N GLN A 294 -22.80 -15.39 25.59
CA GLN A 294 -23.07 -15.24 24.16
C GLN A 294 -21.80 -15.07 23.31
N ALA A 295 -20.75 -14.45 23.87
CA ALA A 295 -19.47 -14.31 23.19
C ALA A 295 -18.77 -15.66 23.02
N ASP A 296 -18.81 -16.51 24.05
CA ASP A 296 -18.19 -17.84 24.05
C ASP A 296 -18.92 -18.82 23.10
N GLU A 297 -20.25 -18.78 23.05
CA GLU A 297 -21.05 -19.57 22.11
C GLU A 297 -20.79 -19.15 20.65
N ALA A 298 -20.64 -17.86 20.38
CA ALA A 298 -20.35 -17.34 19.04
C ALA A 298 -18.94 -17.72 18.56
N GLU A 299 -17.94 -17.71 19.44
CA GLU A 299 -16.59 -18.17 19.15
C GLU A 299 -16.58 -19.68 18.84
N THR A 300 -17.30 -20.48 19.63
CA THR A 300 -17.45 -21.93 19.43
C THR A 300 -18.09 -22.26 18.08
N LEU A 301 -19.16 -21.55 17.69
CA LEU A 301 -19.82 -21.73 16.39
C LEU A 301 -18.91 -21.36 15.20
N LEU A 302 -18.03 -20.37 15.37
CA LEU A 302 -17.03 -20.01 14.36
C LEU A 302 -15.94 -21.07 14.26
N GLN A 303 -15.47 -21.60 15.39
CA GLN A 303 -14.49 -22.70 15.42
C GLN A 303 -15.04 -23.93 14.71
N GLU A 304 -16.28 -24.34 15.02
CA GLU A 304 -16.93 -25.48 14.38
C GLU A 304 -17.13 -25.28 12.88
N SER A 305 -17.54 -24.08 12.44
CA SER A 305 -17.73 -23.82 11.02
C SER A 305 -16.42 -23.83 10.23
N VAL A 306 -15.33 -23.31 10.80
CA VAL A 306 -14.01 -23.35 10.16
C VAL A 306 -13.46 -24.77 10.15
N ARG A 307 -13.62 -25.50 11.26
CA ARG A 307 -13.21 -26.91 11.38
C ARG A 307 -13.94 -27.82 10.40
N ALA A 308 -15.27 -27.75 10.33
CA ALA A 308 -16.09 -28.56 9.44
C ALA A 308 -15.69 -28.34 7.97
N PHE A 309 -15.49 -27.08 7.59
CA PHE A 309 -15.03 -26.75 6.25
C PHE A 309 -13.63 -27.28 5.95
N LEU A 310 -12.68 -27.19 6.89
CA LEU A 310 -11.34 -27.75 6.70
C LEU A 310 -11.38 -29.27 6.56
N LEU A 311 -12.18 -29.97 7.37
CA LEU A 311 -12.36 -31.43 7.26
C LEU A 311 -12.98 -31.85 5.92
N GLU A 312 -13.98 -31.12 5.42
CA GLU A 312 -14.57 -31.32 4.09
C GLU A 312 -13.54 -31.13 2.96
N GLN A 313 -12.51 -30.31 3.17
CA GLN A 313 -11.43 -30.04 2.20
C GLN A 313 -10.18 -30.92 2.43
N GLY A 314 -10.26 -31.98 3.24
CA GLY A 314 -9.14 -32.88 3.49
C GLY A 314 -8.13 -32.36 4.53
N GLY A 315 -8.57 -31.47 5.41
CA GLY A 315 -7.78 -30.90 6.52
C GLY A 315 -7.09 -29.58 6.19
N VAL A 316 -7.03 -29.17 4.91
CA VAL A 316 -6.29 -27.98 4.47
C VAL A 316 -7.08 -27.14 3.47
N ALA A 317 -7.14 -25.81 3.65
CA ALA A 317 -7.77 -24.90 2.68
C ALA A 317 -7.12 -23.51 2.66
N SER A 318 -7.26 -22.78 1.54
CA SER A 318 -6.75 -21.40 1.48
C SER A 318 -7.58 -20.43 2.33
N SER A 319 -6.93 -19.40 2.88
CA SER A 319 -7.61 -18.35 3.67
C SER A 319 -8.74 -17.65 2.90
N ARG A 320 -8.61 -17.55 1.57
CA ARG A 320 -9.65 -17.02 0.68
C ARG A 320 -10.88 -17.94 0.60
N ASN A 321 -10.69 -19.25 0.59
CA ASN A 321 -11.78 -20.22 0.53
C ASN A 321 -12.53 -20.29 1.86
N VAL A 322 -11.81 -20.28 2.98
CA VAL A 322 -12.41 -20.18 4.32
C VAL A 322 -13.20 -18.88 4.47
N GLY A 323 -12.65 -17.75 4.01
CA GLY A 323 -13.36 -16.47 4.00
C GLY A 323 -14.64 -16.47 3.16
N ARG A 324 -14.66 -17.16 2.02
CA ARG A 324 -15.87 -17.33 1.18
C ARG A 324 -16.91 -18.22 1.84
N HIS A 325 -16.50 -19.32 2.47
CA HIS A 325 -17.39 -20.22 3.21
C HIS A 325 -18.10 -19.50 4.37
N LEU A 326 -17.35 -18.72 5.14
CA LEU A 326 -17.91 -17.91 6.23
C LEU A 326 -18.82 -16.79 5.71
N ALA A 327 -18.54 -16.25 4.51
CA ALA A 327 -19.42 -15.27 3.87
C ALA A 327 -20.75 -15.90 3.45
N SER A 328 -20.74 -17.10 2.84
CA SER A 328 -21.96 -17.80 2.42
C SER A 328 -22.87 -18.21 3.59
N ARG A 329 -22.32 -18.29 4.81
CA ARG A 329 -23.07 -18.58 6.04
C ARG A 329 -23.41 -17.34 6.86
N GLY A 330 -23.11 -16.13 6.35
CA GLY A 330 -23.34 -14.86 7.07
C GLY A 330 -22.47 -14.68 8.32
N GLN A 331 -21.46 -15.53 8.51
CA GLN A 331 -20.58 -15.54 9.69
C GLN A 331 -19.35 -14.63 9.53
N LEU A 332 -19.02 -14.21 8.30
CA LEU A 332 -17.85 -13.35 8.04
C LEU A 332 -17.96 -11.97 8.69
N ALA A 333 -19.17 -11.39 8.76
CA ALA A 333 -19.39 -10.11 9.43
C ALA A 333 -19.16 -10.24 10.95
N LYS A 334 -19.71 -11.30 11.56
CA LYS A 334 -19.52 -11.63 12.99
C LYS A 334 -18.06 -11.87 13.33
N LEU A 335 -17.35 -12.63 12.48
CA LEU A 335 -15.92 -12.87 12.64
C LEU A 335 -15.11 -11.56 12.60
N LYS A 336 -15.42 -10.65 11.67
CA LYS A 336 -14.73 -9.36 11.58
C LYS A 336 -15.05 -8.42 12.74
N GLN A 337 -16.28 -8.50 13.25
CA GLN A 337 -16.73 -7.74 14.41
C GLN A 337 -16.02 -8.19 15.69
N GLN A 338 -15.93 -9.49 15.92
CA GLN A 338 -15.37 -10.07 17.15
C GLN A 338 -13.84 -10.19 17.13
N PHE A 339 -13.26 -10.61 15.99
CA PHE A 339 -11.84 -10.98 15.92
C PHE A 339 -11.05 -10.13 14.94
N SER A 340 -11.57 -9.01 14.43
CA SER A 340 -10.88 -8.11 13.48
C SER A 340 -10.41 -8.74 12.15
N GLY A 341 -10.71 -10.01 11.90
CA GLY A 341 -10.41 -10.71 10.66
C GLY A 341 -10.00 -12.16 10.88
N LEU A 342 -10.03 -12.95 9.80
CA LEU A 342 -9.81 -14.40 9.86
C LEU A 342 -8.43 -14.76 10.42
N PHE A 343 -7.41 -13.96 10.12
CA PHE A 343 -6.05 -14.17 10.60
C PHE A 343 -5.96 -14.15 12.14
N HIS A 344 -6.54 -13.15 12.80
CA HIS A 344 -6.51 -13.01 14.25
C HIS A 344 -7.40 -14.04 14.96
N PHE A 345 -8.54 -14.40 14.37
CA PHE A 345 -9.36 -15.52 14.86
C PHE A 345 -8.55 -16.83 14.91
N LEU A 346 -7.78 -17.12 13.86
CA LEU A 346 -6.95 -18.32 13.77
C LEU A 346 -5.74 -18.26 14.72
N GLN A 347 -5.11 -17.10 14.89
CA GLN A 347 -4.03 -16.92 15.88
C GLN A 347 -4.50 -17.11 17.32
N ARG A 348 -5.71 -16.66 17.65
CA ARG A 348 -6.30 -16.85 18.97
C ARG A 348 -6.69 -18.32 19.24
N ASN A 349 -6.91 -19.08 18.17
CA ASN A 349 -7.31 -20.49 18.20
C ASN A 349 -6.19 -21.39 17.65
N ASP A 350 -4.93 -21.06 17.96
CA ASP A 350 -3.73 -21.75 17.49
C ASP A 350 -3.61 -23.21 17.95
N GLN A 351 -4.33 -23.56 19.02
CA GLN A 351 -4.49 -24.93 19.51
C GLN A 351 -5.32 -25.81 18.55
N LEU A 352 -6.14 -25.20 17.69
CA LEU A 352 -7.05 -25.90 16.76
C LEU A 352 -6.63 -25.71 15.29
N PHE A 353 -6.00 -24.58 14.95
CA PHE A 353 -5.70 -24.21 13.57
C PHE A 353 -4.25 -23.77 13.40
N ARG A 354 -3.60 -24.28 12.36
CA ARG A 354 -2.25 -23.90 11.95
C ARG A 354 -2.28 -23.05 10.68
N ILE A 355 -1.60 -21.91 10.72
CA ILE A 355 -1.39 -21.07 9.54
C ILE A 355 -0.07 -21.50 8.90
N VAL A 356 -0.12 -22.04 7.68
CA VAL A 356 1.07 -22.40 6.91
C VAL A 356 1.35 -21.29 5.89
N LEU A 357 2.37 -20.49 6.18
CA LEU A 357 2.88 -19.48 5.27
C LEU A 357 3.83 -20.18 4.27
N PRO A 358 3.63 -20.05 2.95
CA PRO A 358 4.49 -20.72 1.99
C PRO A 358 5.93 -20.20 2.12
N SER A 359 6.86 -21.14 2.35
CA SER A 359 8.29 -20.92 2.20
C SER A 359 8.62 -20.93 0.71
N ASP A 360 8.84 -19.74 0.18
CA ASP A 360 9.21 -19.43 -1.21
C ASP A 360 8.19 -19.76 -2.33
N ASP A 361 8.33 -18.99 -3.40
CA ASP A 361 7.44 -18.84 -4.56
C ASP A 361 6.65 -20.10 -4.98
N LYS A 362 5.31 -19.99 -4.91
CA LYS A 362 4.26 -20.54 -5.84
C LYS A 362 2.95 -21.05 -5.22
N GLY A 363 2.60 -20.75 -3.96
CA GLY A 363 1.33 -21.21 -3.35
C GLY A 363 0.45 -20.12 -2.72
N PRO A 364 -0.90 -20.24 -2.73
CA PRO A 364 -1.76 -19.44 -1.86
C PRO A 364 -1.51 -19.78 -0.38
N GLN A 365 -1.76 -18.83 0.54
CA GLN A 365 -1.71 -19.10 1.99
C GLN A 365 -2.68 -20.22 2.35
N MET A 366 -2.17 -21.29 2.98
CA MET A 366 -2.94 -22.47 3.36
C MET A 366 -3.16 -22.52 4.87
N LEU A 367 -4.34 -22.99 5.27
CA LEU A 367 -4.78 -23.17 6.64
C LEU A 367 -4.98 -24.66 6.88
N GLU A 368 -4.45 -25.19 7.98
CA GLU A 368 -4.49 -26.62 8.31
C GLU A 368 -5.16 -26.81 9.68
N TYR A 369 -6.03 -27.81 9.80
CA TYR A 369 -6.67 -28.17 11.07
C TYR A 369 -5.81 -29.17 11.85
N GLN A 370 -5.55 -28.90 13.13
CA GLN A 370 -4.80 -29.81 14.00
C GLN A 370 -5.75 -30.78 14.70
N SER A 371 -5.65 -32.07 14.37
CA SER A 371 -6.36 -33.12 15.13
C SER A 371 -5.72 -33.25 16.51
N THR A 372 -6.52 -33.24 17.58
CA THR A 372 -6.07 -33.45 18.96
C THR A 372 -5.52 -34.87 19.24
N ALA A 373 -5.32 -35.70 18.23
CA ALA A 373 -4.80 -37.07 18.36
C ALA A 373 -3.26 -37.18 18.31
N GLU A 374 -2.51 -36.11 17.95
CA GLU A 374 -1.05 -36.19 17.75
C GLU A 374 -0.23 -35.43 18.82
N ARG A 375 -0.76 -35.25 20.04
CA ARG A 375 -0.01 -34.67 21.18
C ARG A 375 0.58 -35.72 22.14
N SER A 376 0.65 -36.99 21.76
CA SER A 376 1.29 -38.04 22.55
C SER A 376 2.50 -38.66 21.85
N GLU A 377 3.53 -37.87 21.58
CA GLU A 377 4.90 -38.35 21.49
C GLU A 377 5.83 -37.13 21.54
N PHE A 378 6.92 -37.25 22.30
CA PHE A 378 7.83 -36.18 22.76
C PHE A 378 7.40 -35.41 24.01
N ALA A 379 7.30 -36.18 25.11
CA ALA A 379 7.84 -35.76 26.40
C ALA A 379 9.33 -36.16 26.48
#